data_AF-A0A2D4I757-F1
#
_entry.id   AF-A0A2D4I757-F1
#
_cell.length_a   1.000
_cell.length_b   1.000
_cell.length_c   1.000
_cell.angle_alpha   90.00
_cell.angle_beta   90.00
_cell.angle_gamma   90.00
#
_symmetry.space_group_name_H-M   'P 1'
#
loop_
_entity.id
_entity.type
_entity.pdbx_description
1 polymer ?
#
loop_
_entity_poly.entity_id
_entity_poly.type
_entity_poly.pdbx_seq_one_letter_code
_entity_poly.pdbx_strand_id
1 'polypeptide(L)'
;GQEHFMLSTVKPVLGEALFQTTREDNDLALSVEDKRFLQLMDKEFQQDATGSWVTPLPFCTPRQCLPSNQKYALSRLFSLRRIMTQNTETKTHMVEFLDNV
;
A
#
# COMPACT_ATOMS: atom_id res chain seq x y z
N GLY A 1 -4.23 -44.95 20.86
CA GLY A 1 -4.49 -44.06 22.01
C GLY A 1 -4.26 -42.66 21.55
N GLN A 2 -5.24 -41.78 21.74
CA GLN A 2 -5.19 -40.38 21.32
C GLN A 2 -4.24 -39.60 22.23
N GLU A 3 -3.22 -38.95 21.66
CA GLU A 3 -2.49 -37.88 22.35
C GLU A 3 -3.21 -36.56 22.12
N HIS A 4 -3.77 -36.04 23.20
CA HIS A 4 -4.60 -34.86 23.24
C HIS A 4 -3.69 -33.62 23.32
N PHE A 5 -3.33 -33.06 22.16
CA PHE A 5 -2.62 -31.78 22.08
C PHE A 5 -3.59 -30.66 22.48
N MET A 6 -3.62 -30.32 23.77
CA MET A 6 -4.40 -29.20 24.28
C MET A 6 -3.80 -27.88 23.76
N LEU A 7 -4.33 -27.38 22.65
CA LEU A 7 -4.29 -25.96 22.34
C LEU A 7 -5.17 -25.24 23.37
N SER A 8 -4.58 -24.86 24.49
CA SER A 8 -5.22 -23.94 25.43
C SER A 8 -5.50 -22.64 24.70
N THR A 9 -6.76 -22.44 24.34
CA THR A 9 -7.26 -21.22 23.71
C THR A 9 -7.29 -20.13 24.78
N VAL A 10 -6.13 -19.54 25.05
CA VAL A 10 -6.05 -18.23 25.67
C VAL A 10 -6.37 -17.24 24.56
N LYS A 11 -7.55 -16.62 24.61
CA LYS A 11 -7.87 -15.49 23.72
C LYS A 11 -6.85 -14.39 24.02
N PRO A 12 -5.96 -14.03 23.08
CA PRO A 12 -5.00 -12.96 23.34
C PRO A 12 -5.77 -11.67 23.61
N VAL A 13 -5.31 -10.92 24.61
CA VAL A 13 -5.84 -9.58 24.90
C VAL A 13 -5.73 -8.74 23.63
N LEU A 14 -6.82 -8.08 23.24
CA LEU A 14 -6.89 -7.27 22.02
C LEU A 14 -5.81 -6.16 22.09
N GLY A 15 -4.70 -6.36 21.38
CA GLY A 15 -3.55 -5.47 21.40
C GLY A 15 -2.21 -6.22 21.36
N GLU A 16 -2.05 -7.27 22.17
CA GLU A 16 -0.77 -8.01 22.29
C GLU A 16 -0.45 -8.86 21.05
N ALA A 17 -1.48 -9.35 20.36
CA ALA A 17 -1.33 -10.10 19.11
C ALA A 17 -1.29 -9.22 17.85
N LEU A 18 -1.56 -7.92 17.97
CA LEU A 18 -1.66 -7.02 16.81
C LEU A 18 -0.32 -6.44 16.37
N PHE A 19 0.61 -6.25 17.32
CA PHE A 19 1.94 -5.69 17.06
C PHE A 19 3.00 -6.66 17.58
N GLN A 20 3.26 -7.72 16.83
CA GLN A 20 4.36 -8.64 17.10
C GLN A 20 5.52 -8.28 16.19
N THR A 21 6.65 -7.91 16.79
CA THR A 21 7.89 -7.76 16.04
C THR A 21 8.47 -9.15 15.79
N THR A 22 8.61 -9.52 14.52
CA THR A 22 9.24 -10.77 14.12
C THR A 22 10.75 -10.58 13.92
N ARG A 23 11.52 -11.66 13.88
CA ARG A 23 12.96 -11.55 13.59
C ARG A 23 13.18 -11.12 12.15
N GLU A 24 12.22 -11.41 11.29
CA GLU A 24 12.22 -11.21 9.85
C GLU A 24 11.71 -9.81 9.45
N ASP A 25 11.22 -8.99 10.38
CA ASP A 25 10.64 -7.67 10.06
C ASP A 25 11.64 -6.70 9.40
N ASN A 26 12.93 -6.87 9.69
CA ASN A 26 14.01 -6.04 9.11
C ASN A 26 14.76 -6.75 7.97
N ASP A 27 14.30 -7.95 7.57
CA ASP A 27 14.93 -8.64 6.47
C ASP A 27 14.65 -7.91 5.17
N LEU A 28 15.66 -7.90 4.30
CA LEU A 28 15.51 -7.39 2.95
C LEU A 28 14.59 -8.32 2.16
N ALA A 29 13.34 -7.91 2.00
CA ALA A 29 12.34 -8.60 1.21
C ALA A 29 11.85 -7.74 0.05
N LEU A 30 11.57 -8.39 -1.08
CA LEU A 30 10.86 -7.75 -2.17
C LEU A 30 9.47 -7.32 -1.71
N SER A 31 9.08 -6.09 -2.06
CA SER A 31 7.73 -5.62 -1.80
C SER A 31 6.71 -6.49 -2.55
N VAL A 32 5.44 -6.42 -2.13
CA VAL A 32 4.35 -7.10 -2.85
C VAL A 32 4.29 -6.63 -4.31
N GLU A 33 4.60 -5.35 -4.55
CA GLU A 33 4.61 -4.78 -5.90
C GLU A 33 5.81 -5.27 -6.72
N ASP A 34 7.00 -5.34 -6.12
CA ASP A 34 8.19 -5.88 -6.80
C ASP A 34 7.99 -7.33 -7.21
N LYS A 35 7.40 -8.15 -6.32
CA LYS A 35 7.06 -9.54 -6.63
C LYS A 35 6.09 -9.65 -7.81
N ARG A 36 5.07 -8.78 -7.87
CA ARG A 36 4.12 -8.75 -8.99
C ARG A 36 4.78 -8.30 -10.29
N PHE A 37 5.65 -7.29 -10.21
CA PHE A 37 6.39 -6.80 -11.37
C PHE A 37 7.29 -7.89 -11.96
N LEU A 38 8.04 -8.61 -11.13
CA LEU A 38 8.88 -9.71 -11.59
C LEU A 38 8.06 -10.84 -12.24
N GLN A 39 6.93 -11.22 -11.64
CA GLN A 39 6.01 -12.20 -12.24
C GLN A 39 5.46 -11.74 -13.60
N LEU A 40 5.14 -10.45 -13.74
CA LEU A 40 4.67 -9.87 -15.00
C LEU A 40 5.77 -9.92 -16.06
N MET A 41 7.00 -9.52 -15.70
CA MET A 41 8.14 -9.56 -16.58
C MET A 41 8.46 -10.99 -17.02
N ASP A 42 8.54 -11.95 -16.10
CA ASP A 42 8.80 -13.36 -16.43
C ASP A 42 7.76 -13.94 -17.40
N LYS A 43 6.49 -13.50 -17.27
CA LYS A 43 5.39 -14.00 -18.09
C LYS A 43 5.35 -13.38 -19.49
N GLU A 44 5.47 -12.06 -19.56
CA GLU A 44 5.13 -11.29 -20.76
C GLU A 44 6.36 -10.72 -21.50
N PHE A 45 7.55 -10.75 -20.90
CA PHE A 45 8.78 -10.34 -21.56
C PHE A 45 9.26 -11.45 -22.50
N GLN A 46 8.86 -11.36 -23.77
CA GLN A 46 9.12 -12.39 -24.78
C GLN A 46 9.65 -11.76 -26.07
N GLN A 47 10.34 -12.56 -26.87
CA GLN A 47 10.70 -12.16 -28.24
C GLN A 47 9.49 -12.27 -29.16
N ASP A 48 9.25 -11.24 -29.96
CA ASP A 48 8.26 -11.30 -31.02
C ASP A 48 8.74 -12.16 -32.20
N ALA A 49 7.87 -12.35 -33.20
CA ALA A 49 8.16 -13.13 -34.40
C ALA A 49 9.33 -12.55 -35.24
N THR A 50 9.76 -11.32 -35.00
CA THR A 50 10.91 -10.68 -35.66
C THR A 50 12.21 -10.80 -34.86
N GLY A 51 12.16 -11.44 -33.68
CA GLY A 51 13.29 -11.58 -32.77
C GLY A 51 13.54 -10.35 -31.89
N SER A 52 12.63 -9.39 -31.86
CA SER A 52 12.73 -8.21 -30.99
C SER A 52 12.18 -8.54 -29.60
N TRP A 53 12.90 -8.13 -28.55
CA TRP A 53 12.39 -8.25 -27.18
C TRP A 53 11.25 -7.25 -26.95
N VAL A 54 10.07 -7.78 -26.62
CA VAL A 54 8.88 -6.97 -26.30
C VAL A 54 8.62 -7.07 -24.81
N THR A 55 8.43 -5.92 -24.18
CA THR A 55 8.04 -5.83 -22.77
C THR A 55 6.53 -5.70 -22.63
N PRO A 56 5.92 -6.27 -21.58
CA PRO A 56 4.56 -5.90 -21.21
C PRO A 56 4.48 -4.41 -20.94
N LEU A 57 3.39 -3.77 -21.36
CA LEU A 57 3.12 -2.42 -20.91
C LEU A 57 2.84 -2.47 -19.39
N PRO A 58 3.53 -1.67 -18.56
CA PRO A 58 3.42 -1.75 -17.09
C PRO A 58 2.00 -1.46 -16.58
N PHE A 59 1.13 -0.92 -17.42
CA PHE A 59 -0.29 -0.75 -17.15
C PHE A 59 -1.08 -1.85 -17.87
N CYS A 60 -1.17 -3.01 -17.23
CA CYS A 60 -2.02 -4.12 -17.70
C CYS A 60 -3.46 -3.62 -17.95
N THR A 61 -4.02 -3.99 -19.10
CA THR A 61 -5.42 -3.72 -19.43
C THR A 61 -6.28 -4.96 -19.10
N PRO A 62 -7.40 -4.79 -18.39
CA PRO A 62 -7.92 -3.54 -17.86
C PRO A 62 -7.16 -3.10 -16.61
N ARG A 63 -6.90 -1.79 -16.51
CA ARG A 63 -6.30 -1.20 -15.31
C ARG A 63 -7.17 -1.56 -14.12
N GLN A 64 -6.58 -2.20 -13.09
CA GLN A 64 -7.32 -2.48 -11.86
C GLN A 64 -7.85 -1.15 -11.29
N CYS A 65 -9.16 -1.08 -11.11
CA CYS A 65 -9.77 0.08 -10.47
C CYS A 65 -9.26 0.16 -9.04
N LEU A 66 -8.59 1.28 -8.71
CA LEU A 66 -8.23 1.55 -7.33
C LEU A 66 -9.51 1.66 -6.49
N PRO A 67 -9.49 1.15 -5.25
CA PRO A 67 -10.62 1.34 -4.35
C PRO A 67 -10.88 2.83 -4.15
N SER A 68 -12.16 3.20 -4.01
CA SER A 68 -12.55 4.60 -3.82
C SER A 68 -11.85 5.21 -2.61
N ASN A 69 -11.03 6.26 -2.84
CA ASN A 69 -10.37 7.02 -1.79
C ASN A 69 -11.28 8.12 -1.20
N GLN A 70 -12.54 8.22 -1.63
CA GLN A 70 -13.44 9.33 -1.33
C GLN A 70 -13.59 9.58 0.18
N LYS A 71 -13.83 8.54 0.99
CA LYS A 71 -14.00 8.70 2.44
C LYS A 71 -12.76 9.32 3.09
N TYR A 72 -11.57 8.90 2.63
CA TYR A 72 -10.31 9.38 3.17
C TYR A 72 -9.99 10.79 2.69
N ALA A 73 -10.31 11.11 1.43
CA ALA A 73 -10.19 12.46 0.88
C ALA A 73 -11.07 13.45 1.65
N LEU A 74 -12.33 13.09 1.91
CA LEU A 74 -13.26 13.91 2.70
C LEU A 74 -12.75 14.10 4.15
N SER A 75 -12.32 13.03 4.80
CA SER A 75 -11.76 13.12 6.16
C SER A 75 -10.53 14.04 6.21
N ARG A 76 -9.60 13.91 5.26
CA ARG A 76 -8.43 14.80 5.14
C ARG A 76 -8.85 16.24 4.91
N LEU A 77 -9.82 16.48 4.03
CA LEU A 77 -10.33 17.82 3.74
C LEU A 77 -10.92 18.49 4.99
N PHE A 78 -11.72 17.76 5.78
CA PHE A 78 -12.30 18.31 7.00
C PHE A 78 -11.24 18.64 8.06
N SER A 79 -10.26 17.75 8.24
CA SER A 79 -9.12 18.00 9.12
C SER A 79 -8.30 19.19 8.66
N LEU A 80 -8.03 19.28 7.36
CA LEU A 80 -7.29 20.39 6.74
C LEU A 80 -7.99 21.72 6.99
N ARG A 81 -9.30 21.78 6.73
CA ARG A 81 -10.14 22.96 6.99
C ARG A 81 -10.10 23.37 8.45
N ARG A 82 -10.15 22.41 9.38
CA ARG A 82 -10.04 22.69 10.82
C ARG A 82 -8.68 23.31 11.16
N ILE A 83 -7.58 22.78 10.63
CA ILE A 83 -6.23 23.32 10.88
C ILE A 83 -6.13 24.75 10.35
N MET A 84 -6.56 24.99 9.11
CA MET A 84 -6.49 26.32 8.48
C MET A 84 -7.40 27.36 9.13
N THR A 85 -8.47 26.94 9.81
CA THR A 85 -9.34 27.85 10.57
C THR A 85 -8.79 28.17 11.95
N GLN A 86 -8.03 27.25 12.55
CA GLN A 86 -7.42 27.44 13.86
C GLN A 86 -6.07 28.19 13.78
N ASN A 87 -5.33 28.02 12.69
CA ASN A 87 -4.04 28.66 12.48
C ASN A 87 -4.00 29.42 11.14
N THR A 88 -3.97 30.75 11.23
CA THR A 88 -3.90 31.66 10.08
C THR A 88 -2.57 31.58 9.33
N GLU A 89 -1.46 31.28 10.01
CA GLU A 89 -0.14 31.10 9.40
C GLU A 89 -0.13 29.85 8.50
N THR A 90 -0.65 28.72 9.01
CA THR A 90 -0.78 27.48 8.22
C THR A 90 -1.66 27.68 6.98
N LYS A 91 -2.72 28.50 7.11
CA LYS A 91 -3.56 28.87 5.98
C LYS A 91 -2.77 29.64 4.92
N THR A 92 -1.98 30.63 5.32
CA THR A 92 -1.15 31.43 4.40
C THR A 92 -0.15 30.55 3.67
N HIS A 93 0.65 29.74 4.38
CA HIS A 93 1.64 28.86 3.76
C HIS A 93 1.01 27.87 2.76
N MET A 94 -0.19 27.35 3.07
CA MET A 94 -0.90 26.47 2.14
C MET A 94 -1.40 27.18 0.90
N VAL A 95 -1.92 28.40 1.03
CA VAL A 95 -2.34 29.21 -0.12
C VAL A 95 -1.12 29.53 -0.99
N GLU A 96 -0.03 29.98 -0.39
CA GLU A 96 1.23 30.24 -1.09
C GLU A 96 1.74 28.98 -1.80
N PHE A 97 1.72 27.82 -1.16
CA PHE A 97 2.10 26.56 -1.80
C PHE A 97 1.24 26.25 -3.03
N LEU A 98 -0.09 26.37 -2.90
CA LEU A 98 -1.01 26.07 -4.00
C LEU A 98 -0.96 27.07 -5.16
N ASP A 99 -0.60 28.32 -4.88
CA ASP A 99 -0.47 29.38 -5.90
C ASP A 99 0.82 29.22 -6.72
N ASN A 100 1.78 28.44 -6.23
CA ASN A 100 3.08 28.16 -6.87
C ASN A 100 3.14 26.78 -7.56
N VAL A 101 2.01 26.09 -7.75
CA VAL A 101 1.89 24.80 -8.46
C VAL A 101 1.23 24.98 -9.81
#